data_AF-W0BIE3-F1
#
_entry.id   AF-W0BIE3-F1
#
_cell.length_a   1.000
_cell.length_b   1.000
_cell.length_c   1.000
_cell.angle_alpha   90.00
_cell.angle_beta   90.00
_cell.angle_gamma   90.00
#
_symmetry.space_group_name_H-M   'P 1'
#
loop_
_entity.id
_entity.type
_entity.pdbx_description
1 polymer ?
#
loop_
_entity_poly.entity_id
_entity_poly.type
_entity_poly.pdbx_seq_one_letter_code
_entity_poly.pdbx_strand_id
1 'polypeptide(L)'
;MPNFTHSIPIILTALLIGCSSPAGPVGDTGSLAGLQAMANNNTAKTAARTGGKIREVAIRETALGLGAQSGLAWRAKFIDEQLVKETRNLDAIYDFNALVLPHNILPPVLLEGRNTLNLADTQTIRISDRTYKVAKQARFITTPPNWRQYLWMDYKKPDYPHVTLLPKTKEERAIWMECVEKGWKQGIEQANIILEENIARIKEDFRGMILYRKLLAMNMVSPPYVSHTDLGITGDGEEIHIDDRVLRITALPALNTNSKEWRAAVAKDEDALEQFRNMEKLVKAAKIKITSKAWQPIITPIS
;
A
#
# COMPACT_ATOMS: atom_id res chain seq x y z
N MET A 1 -63.46 20.26 -70.71
CA MET A 1 -63.89 19.47 -69.54
C MET A 1 -62.64 19.08 -68.76
N PRO A 2 -62.69 19.13 -67.43
CA PRO A 2 -61.56 19.49 -66.57
C PRO A 2 -60.70 18.27 -66.22
N ASN A 3 -59.49 18.50 -65.72
CA ASN A 3 -58.97 17.79 -64.55
C ASN A 3 -57.83 18.58 -63.90
N PHE A 4 -58.13 19.04 -62.69
CA PHE A 4 -57.23 19.60 -61.69
C PHE A 4 -56.27 18.51 -61.20
N THR A 5 -54.98 18.82 -61.08
CA THR A 5 -54.10 18.18 -60.08
C THR A 5 -53.17 19.22 -59.48
N HIS A 6 -53.23 19.32 -58.16
CA HIS A 6 -52.63 20.33 -57.30
C HIS A 6 -51.10 20.26 -57.23
N SER A 7 -50.45 21.42 -57.40
CA SER A 7 -49.07 21.67 -56.97
C SER A 7 -49.01 21.81 -55.45
N ILE A 8 -48.26 20.93 -54.79
CA ILE A 8 -47.93 21.00 -53.36
C ILE A 8 -46.46 21.46 -53.25
N PRO A 9 -46.15 22.62 -52.64
CA PRO A 9 -44.77 23.00 -52.38
C PRO A 9 -44.25 22.28 -51.13
N ILE A 10 -43.17 21.50 -51.29
CA ILE A 10 -42.44 20.86 -50.20
C ILE A 10 -41.59 21.94 -49.51
N ILE A 11 -42.01 22.36 -48.32
CA ILE A 11 -41.23 23.24 -47.45
C ILE A 11 -40.15 22.40 -46.78
N LEU A 12 -38.90 22.58 -47.24
CA LEU A 12 -37.71 21.97 -46.67
C LEU A 12 -37.29 22.74 -45.41
N THR A 13 -37.81 22.34 -44.25
CA THR A 13 -37.36 22.85 -42.95
C THR A 13 -36.02 22.21 -42.57
N ALA A 14 -34.95 23.00 -42.68
CA ALA A 14 -33.62 22.64 -42.18
C ALA A 14 -33.65 22.59 -40.64
N LEU A 15 -33.68 21.38 -40.08
CA LEU A 15 -33.41 21.15 -38.66
C LEU A 15 -31.89 21.35 -38.41
N LEU A 16 -31.53 22.50 -37.87
CA LEU A 16 -30.23 22.72 -37.25
C LEU A 16 -30.18 21.88 -35.96
N ILE A 17 -29.56 20.71 -36.05
CA ILE A 17 -29.17 19.90 -34.89
C ILE A 17 -27.99 20.64 -34.24
N GLY A 18 -28.30 21.51 -33.27
CA GLY A 18 -27.30 22.05 -32.36
C GLY A 18 -26.75 20.91 -31.52
N CYS A 19 -25.47 20.57 -31.71
CA CYS A 19 -24.72 19.73 -30.77
C CYS A 19 -24.61 20.48 -29.43
N SER A 20 -25.59 20.28 -28.55
CA SER A 20 -25.42 20.57 -27.13
C SER A 20 -24.56 19.46 -26.53
N SER A 21 -23.24 19.64 -26.55
CA SER A 21 -22.36 18.84 -25.69
C SER A 21 -22.83 19.03 -24.25
N PRO A 22 -23.23 17.98 -23.51
CA PRO A 22 -23.51 18.13 -22.09
C PRO A 22 -22.22 18.63 -21.44
N ALA A 23 -22.30 19.79 -20.79
CA ALA A 23 -21.18 20.36 -20.05
C ALA A 23 -20.83 19.41 -18.90
N GLY A 24 -19.92 18.48 -19.16
CA GLY A 24 -19.32 17.64 -18.13
C GLY A 24 -18.61 18.50 -17.08
N PRO A 25 -18.39 17.98 -15.87
CA PRO A 25 -17.69 18.71 -14.81
C PRO A 25 -16.36 19.28 -15.33
N VAL A 26 -16.14 20.58 -15.07
CA VAL A 26 -14.93 21.28 -15.51
C VAL A 26 -13.77 20.80 -14.65
N GLY A 27 -12.84 20.02 -15.22
CA GLY A 27 -11.60 19.58 -14.57
C GLY A 27 -11.60 18.14 -14.04
N ASP A 28 -10.40 17.58 -13.93
CA ASP A 28 -10.13 16.20 -13.51
C ASP A 28 -9.56 16.16 -12.08
N THR A 29 -10.12 15.33 -11.17
CA THR A 29 -9.59 15.16 -9.80
C THR A 29 -8.31 14.32 -9.73
N GLY A 30 -7.85 13.73 -10.84
CA GLY A 30 -6.64 12.91 -10.88
C GLY A 30 -5.34 13.67 -11.19
N SER A 31 -5.43 14.96 -11.51
CA SER A 31 -4.30 15.76 -11.97
C SER A 31 -4.33 17.16 -11.39
N LEU A 32 -3.15 17.70 -11.07
CA LEU A 32 -3.03 19.07 -10.55
C LEU A 32 -3.65 20.11 -11.48
N ALA A 33 -3.43 19.96 -12.79
CA ALA A 33 -4.03 20.84 -13.81
C ALA A 33 -5.57 20.72 -13.84
N GLY A 34 -6.11 19.51 -13.64
CA GLY A 34 -7.54 19.30 -13.53
C GLY A 34 -8.14 19.94 -12.26
N LEU A 35 -7.42 19.88 -11.13
CA LEU A 35 -7.80 20.57 -9.89
C LEU A 35 -7.78 22.09 -10.02
N GLN A 36 -6.80 22.64 -10.75
CA GLN A 36 -6.72 24.07 -11.04
C GLN A 36 -7.83 24.49 -12.02
N ALA A 37 -8.18 23.64 -13.00
CA ALA A 37 -9.27 23.90 -13.93
C ALA A 37 -10.64 23.97 -13.24
N MET A 38 -10.85 23.22 -12.15
CA MET A 38 -12.07 23.33 -11.32
C MET A 38 -12.28 24.72 -10.72
N ALA A 39 -11.23 25.54 -10.61
CA ALA A 39 -11.35 26.91 -10.13
C ALA A 39 -12.12 27.81 -11.12
N ASN A 40 -12.14 27.46 -12.41
CA ASN A 40 -12.75 28.24 -13.48
C ASN A 40 -14.23 27.91 -13.71
N ASN A 41 -14.95 27.47 -12.68
CA ASN A 41 -16.36 27.15 -12.81
C ASN A 41 -17.19 28.42 -13.10
N ASN A 42 -17.68 28.56 -14.32
CA ASN A 42 -18.46 29.71 -14.79
C ASN A 42 -19.96 29.60 -14.44
N THR A 43 -20.38 28.61 -13.66
CA THR A 43 -21.80 28.32 -13.40
C THR A 43 -22.49 29.21 -12.36
N ALA A 44 -21.84 30.23 -11.79
CA ALA A 44 -22.47 31.09 -10.78
C ALA A 44 -22.48 32.58 -11.14
N LYS A 45 -23.43 32.98 -12.00
CA LYS A 45 -24.09 34.28 -11.83
C LYS A 45 -25.03 34.14 -10.62
N THR A 46 -24.94 35.10 -9.69
CA THR A 46 -25.81 35.32 -8.51
C THR A 46 -25.82 34.26 -7.40
N ALA A 47 -25.09 34.52 -6.29
CA ALA A 47 -25.49 34.11 -4.94
C ALA A 47 -24.80 34.99 -3.87
N ALA A 48 -25.54 35.33 -2.82
CA ALA A 48 -25.38 36.47 -1.92
C ALA A 48 -24.24 36.37 -0.87
N ARG A 49 -23.88 37.56 -0.36
CA ARG A 49 -22.74 37.96 0.47
C ARG A 49 -22.81 37.61 1.98
N THR A 50 -23.55 36.59 2.40
CA THR A 50 -23.80 36.35 3.83
C THR A 50 -23.11 35.07 4.30
N GLY A 51 -21.85 35.18 4.74
CA GLY A 51 -21.06 34.07 5.33
C GLY A 51 -19.58 33.97 4.92
N GLY A 52 -18.97 35.06 4.44
CA GLY A 52 -17.67 35.05 3.76
C GLY A 52 -16.54 34.28 4.46
N LYS A 53 -16.35 34.46 5.78
CA LYS A 53 -15.24 33.82 6.51
C LYS A 53 -15.40 32.30 6.67
N ILE A 54 -16.61 31.83 6.96
CA ILE A 54 -16.90 30.39 7.09
C ILE A 54 -16.78 29.71 5.72
N ARG A 55 -17.28 30.37 4.66
CA ARG A 55 -17.15 29.89 3.29
C ARG A 55 -15.68 29.81 2.85
N GLU A 56 -14.90 30.84 3.11
CA GLU A 56 -13.47 30.88 2.76
C GLU A 56 -12.70 29.74 3.43
N VAL A 57 -12.97 29.48 4.72
CA VAL A 57 -12.39 28.33 5.44
C VAL A 57 -12.83 27.01 4.80
N ALA A 58 -14.12 26.84 4.51
CA ALA A 58 -14.62 25.62 3.87
C ALA A 58 -13.99 25.38 2.48
N ILE A 59 -13.83 26.42 1.66
CA ILE A 59 -13.16 26.33 0.35
C ILE A 59 -11.69 25.97 0.52
N ARG A 60 -11.00 26.59 1.48
CA ARG A 60 -9.60 26.30 1.81
C ARG A 60 -9.40 24.84 2.22
N GLU A 61 -10.21 24.36 3.16
CA GLU A 61 -10.14 22.98 3.64
C GLU A 61 -10.49 21.97 2.54
N THR A 62 -11.52 22.26 1.74
CA THR A 62 -11.90 21.41 0.60
C THR A 62 -10.78 21.36 -0.44
N ALA A 63 -10.22 22.51 -0.81
CA ALA A 63 -9.10 22.62 -1.76
C ALA A 63 -7.87 21.84 -1.28
N LEU A 64 -7.51 22.01 -0.01
CA LEU A 64 -6.36 21.34 0.60
C LEU A 64 -6.58 19.83 0.68
N GLY A 65 -7.72 19.39 1.20
CA GLY A 65 -8.05 17.96 1.33
C GLY A 65 -8.12 17.27 -0.03
N LEU A 66 -8.78 17.90 -1.00
CA LEU A 66 -8.88 17.38 -2.37
C LEU A 66 -7.50 17.33 -3.03
N GLY A 67 -6.69 18.38 -2.90
CA GLY A 67 -5.30 18.41 -3.37
C GLY A 67 -4.46 17.28 -2.77
N ALA A 68 -4.56 17.06 -1.46
CA ALA A 68 -3.84 16.00 -0.77
C ALA A 68 -4.24 14.60 -1.21
N GLN A 69 -5.54 14.29 -1.27
CA GLN A 69 -6.02 13.00 -1.73
C GLN A 69 -5.64 12.72 -3.18
N SER A 70 -5.73 13.73 -4.05
CA SER A 70 -5.39 13.61 -5.47
C SER A 70 -3.88 13.41 -5.68
N GLY A 71 -3.05 14.20 -4.97
CA GLY A 71 -1.59 14.08 -5.04
C GLY A 71 -1.10 12.74 -4.52
N LEU A 72 -1.72 12.23 -3.45
CA LEU A 72 -1.44 10.92 -2.90
C LEU A 72 -1.81 9.80 -3.88
N ALA A 73 -3.03 9.82 -4.45
CA ALA A 73 -3.47 8.81 -5.42
C ALA A 73 -2.61 8.82 -6.70
N TRP A 74 -2.25 10.01 -7.19
CA TRP A 74 -1.34 10.14 -8.34
C TRP A 74 0.04 9.56 -8.06
N ARG A 75 0.61 9.87 -6.88
CA ARG A 75 1.93 9.38 -6.48
C ARG A 75 1.93 7.87 -6.23
N ALA A 76 0.88 7.33 -5.60
CA ALA A 76 0.67 5.91 -5.40
C ALA A 76 0.67 5.15 -6.73
N LYS A 77 -0.12 5.60 -7.70
CA LYS A 77 -0.13 5.02 -9.05
C LYS A 77 1.25 5.04 -9.71
N PHE A 78 1.96 6.16 -9.62
CA PHE A 78 3.33 6.25 -10.14
C PHE A 78 4.27 5.24 -9.46
N ILE A 79 4.16 5.07 -8.13
CA ILE A 79 4.95 4.10 -7.37
C ILE A 79 4.64 2.68 -7.83
N ASP A 80 3.37 2.30 -7.93
CA ASP A 80 2.94 0.97 -8.39
C ASP A 80 3.48 0.67 -9.79
N GLU A 81 3.42 1.64 -10.72
CA GLU A 81 4.01 1.50 -12.05
C GLU A 81 5.54 1.27 -12.02
N GLN A 82 6.27 1.89 -11.09
CA GLN A 82 7.69 1.61 -10.90
C GLN A 82 7.93 0.23 -10.28
N LEU A 83 7.11 -0.18 -9.30
CA LEU A 83 7.21 -1.51 -8.69
C LEU A 83 6.95 -2.61 -9.72
N VAL A 84 5.99 -2.42 -10.63
CA VAL A 84 5.72 -3.36 -11.72
C VAL A 84 6.95 -3.59 -12.60
N LYS A 85 7.72 -2.54 -12.91
CA LYS A 85 8.97 -2.67 -13.70
C LYS A 85 10.02 -3.51 -12.99
N GLU A 86 10.07 -3.44 -11.67
CA GLU A 86 11.00 -4.19 -10.82
C GLU A 86 10.43 -5.55 -10.35
N THR A 87 9.30 -6.01 -10.88
CA THR A 87 8.61 -7.24 -10.45
C THR A 87 9.56 -8.42 -10.30
N ARG A 88 10.37 -8.72 -11.33
CA ARG A 88 11.28 -9.87 -11.32
C ARG A 88 12.34 -9.77 -10.21
N ASN A 89 12.83 -8.56 -9.95
CA ASN A 89 13.82 -8.30 -8.91
C ASN A 89 13.20 -8.43 -7.52
N LEU A 90 12.00 -7.88 -7.32
CA LEU A 90 11.25 -7.97 -6.07
C LEU A 90 10.82 -9.42 -5.75
N ASP A 91 10.39 -10.19 -6.76
CA ASP A 91 10.08 -11.61 -6.62
C ASP A 91 11.32 -12.42 -6.19
N ALA A 92 12.50 -12.10 -6.74
CA ALA A 92 13.75 -12.78 -6.39
C ALA A 92 14.30 -12.38 -5.01
N ILE A 93 14.13 -11.12 -4.59
CA ILE A 93 14.59 -10.63 -3.28
C ILE A 93 13.67 -11.14 -2.16
N TYR A 94 12.36 -11.06 -2.37
CA TYR A 94 11.33 -11.37 -1.37
C TYR A 94 10.65 -12.71 -1.69
N ASP A 95 11.44 -13.77 -1.80
CA ASP A 95 10.91 -15.12 -2.00
C ASP A 95 10.41 -15.73 -0.69
N PHE A 96 9.15 -15.46 -0.36
CA PHE A 96 8.50 -16.04 0.81
C PHE A 96 8.27 -17.56 0.66
N ASN A 97 8.20 -18.09 -0.56
CA ASN A 97 7.94 -19.52 -0.78
C ASN A 97 9.05 -20.38 -0.19
N ALA A 98 10.31 -19.95 -0.37
CA ALA A 98 11.48 -20.61 0.21
C ALA A 98 11.47 -20.64 1.75
N LEU A 99 10.65 -19.82 2.40
CA LEU A 99 10.56 -19.72 3.86
C LEU A 99 9.35 -20.48 4.45
N VAL A 100 8.42 -20.99 3.65
CA VAL A 100 7.21 -21.69 4.14
C VAL A 100 7.54 -23.07 4.70
N LEU A 101 7.00 -23.36 5.88
CA LEU A 101 7.20 -24.61 6.60
C LEU A 101 6.28 -25.71 6.03
N PRO A 102 6.55 -26.99 6.35
CA PRO A 102 5.65 -28.09 5.97
C PRO A 102 4.21 -27.82 6.38
N HIS A 103 3.25 -28.40 5.63
CA HIS A 103 1.81 -28.17 5.81
C HIS A 103 1.37 -26.71 5.60
N ASN A 104 2.07 -25.99 4.72
CA ASN A 104 1.78 -24.60 4.34
C ASN A 104 1.65 -23.67 5.56
N ILE A 105 2.63 -23.74 6.46
CA ILE A 105 2.67 -22.87 7.63
C ILE A 105 3.61 -21.71 7.34
N LEU A 106 3.10 -20.49 7.46
CA LEU A 106 3.94 -19.30 7.42
C LEU A 106 4.78 -19.25 8.71
N PRO A 107 6.11 -19.16 8.63
CA PRO A 107 6.95 -19.07 9.81
C PRO A 107 6.64 -17.82 10.64
N PRO A 108 6.93 -17.84 11.95
CA PRO A 108 6.79 -16.66 12.79
C PRO A 108 7.84 -15.61 12.40
N VAL A 109 7.53 -14.35 12.72
CA VAL A 109 8.46 -13.23 12.55
C VAL A 109 9.15 -13.00 13.89
N LEU A 110 10.47 -13.15 13.90
CA LEU A 110 11.31 -12.89 15.07
C LEU A 110 12.07 -11.57 14.93
N LEU A 111 12.21 -10.84 16.03
CA LEU A 111 13.06 -9.66 16.14
C LEU A 111 14.33 -10.00 16.89
N GLU A 112 15.44 -9.43 16.42
CA GLU A 112 16.76 -9.50 17.06
C GLU A 112 17.17 -8.10 17.52
N GLY A 113 17.29 -7.91 18.83
CA GLY A 113 17.99 -6.78 19.44
C GLY A 113 19.42 -7.20 19.78
N ARG A 114 20.42 -6.36 19.46
CA ARG A 114 21.81 -6.57 19.86
C ARG A 114 22.27 -5.48 20.80
N ASN A 115 23.11 -5.82 21.78
CA ASN A 115 23.65 -4.89 22.78
C ASN A 115 22.55 -4.06 23.44
N THR A 116 21.47 -4.71 23.87
CA THR A 116 20.35 -4.03 24.49
C THR A 116 20.70 -3.71 25.94
N LEU A 117 20.64 -2.43 26.28
CA LEU A 117 20.69 -1.94 27.65
C LEU A 117 19.27 -1.60 28.08
N ASN A 118 18.81 -2.22 29.17
CA ASN A 118 17.55 -1.89 29.80
C ASN A 118 17.81 -1.40 31.22
N LEU A 119 17.54 -0.12 31.47
CA LEU A 119 17.57 0.49 32.80
C LEU A 119 16.17 0.29 33.40
N ALA A 120 16.00 -0.74 34.22
CA ALA A 120 14.70 -1.04 34.83
C ALA A 120 14.40 -0.10 36.00
N ASP A 121 15.44 0.35 36.70
CA ASP A 121 15.39 1.34 37.77
C ASP A 121 16.74 2.06 37.88
N THR A 122 16.78 3.18 38.60
CA THR A 122 17.98 3.98 38.91
C THR A 122 19.16 3.18 39.46
N GLN A 123 18.89 2.02 40.07
CA GLN A 123 19.91 1.14 40.67
C GLN A 123 20.18 -0.16 39.89
N THR A 124 19.41 -0.47 38.83
CA THR A 124 19.54 -1.76 38.12
C THR A 124 19.65 -1.60 36.60
N ILE A 125 20.78 -2.03 36.06
CA ILE A 125 21.06 -2.07 34.63
C ILE A 125 21.09 -3.54 34.19
N ARG A 126 20.25 -3.90 33.22
CA ARG A 126 20.32 -5.20 32.53
C ARG A 126 20.95 -5.00 31.17
N ILE A 127 22.07 -5.68 30.94
CA ILE A 127 22.77 -5.70 29.65
C ILE A 127 22.60 -7.09 29.05
N SER A 128 22.28 -7.15 27.75
CA SER A 128 22.18 -8.42 27.02
C SER A 128 22.82 -8.26 25.64
N ASP A 129 23.73 -9.17 25.29
CA ASP A 129 24.38 -9.20 23.98
C ASP A 129 23.34 -9.38 22.86
N ARG A 130 22.38 -10.29 23.07
CA ARG A 130 21.29 -10.54 22.12
C ARG A 130 19.97 -10.78 22.83
N THR A 131 18.91 -10.21 22.26
CA THR A 131 17.53 -10.42 22.67
C THR A 131 16.72 -10.86 21.46
N TYR A 132 16.05 -12.00 21.57
CA TYR A 132 15.12 -12.50 20.56
C TYR A 132 13.68 -12.34 21.05
N LYS A 133 12.79 -11.87 20.18
CA LYS A 133 11.35 -11.73 20.49
C LYS A 133 10.51 -12.24 19.33
N VAL A 134 9.46 -13.00 19.64
CA VAL A 134 8.42 -13.36 18.66
C VAL A 134 7.50 -12.15 18.47
N ALA A 135 7.49 -11.55 17.27
CA ALA A 135 6.64 -10.42 16.94
C ALA A 135 5.29 -10.87 16.35
N LYS A 136 5.33 -11.84 15.43
CA LYS A 136 4.15 -12.47 14.82
C LYS A 136 4.31 -13.98 14.91
N GLN A 137 3.25 -14.67 15.27
CA GLN A 137 3.27 -16.12 15.43
C GLN A 137 2.98 -16.85 14.10
N ALA A 138 3.43 -18.10 14.01
CA ALA A 138 3.16 -18.99 12.89
C ALA A 138 1.66 -19.25 12.70
N ARG A 139 1.24 -19.39 11.44
CA ARG A 139 -0.15 -19.65 11.06
C ARG A 139 -0.23 -20.42 9.75
N PHE A 140 -1.35 -21.11 9.54
CA PHE A 140 -1.64 -21.70 8.24
C PHE A 140 -1.89 -20.62 7.19
N ILE A 141 -1.43 -20.91 5.97
CA ILE A 141 -1.65 -20.11 4.79
C ILE A 141 -2.08 -21.02 3.64
N THR A 142 -2.98 -20.54 2.79
CA THR A 142 -3.32 -21.23 1.53
C THR A 142 -2.29 -20.91 0.45
N THR A 143 -1.85 -19.66 0.40
CA THR A 143 -0.82 -19.17 -0.53
C THR A 143 0.22 -18.34 0.21
N PRO A 144 1.52 -18.48 -0.10
CA PRO A 144 2.56 -17.67 0.51
C PRO A 144 2.35 -16.17 0.22
N PRO A 145 2.68 -15.28 1.17
CA PRO A 145 2.67 -13.84 0.95
C PRO A 145 3.58 -13.46 -0.21
N ASN A 146 3.29 -12.32 -0.84
CA ASN A 146 4.15 -11.75 -1.87
C ASN A 146 4.44 -10.29 -1.54
N TRP A 147 5.41 -9.68 -2.23
CA TRP A 147 5.76 -8.28 -2.00
C TRP A 147 4.61 -7.31 -2.34
N ARG A 148 3.66 -7.69 -3.22
CA ARG A 148 2.50 -6.85 -3.57
C ARG A 148 1.59 -6.63 -2.38
N GLN A 149 1.39 -7.64 -1.53
CA GLN A 149 0.60 -7.51 -0.29
C GLN A 149 1.18 -6.47 0.69
N TYR A 150 2.46 -6.11 0.54
CA TYR A 150 3.13 -5.14 1.39
C TYR A 150 3.30 -3.77 0.73
N LEU A 151 3.71 -3.74 -0.54
CA LEU A 151 4.16 -2.52 -1.21
C LEU A 151 3.10 -1.87 -2.10
N TRP A 152 2.07 -2.61 -2.52
CA TRP A 152 1.07 -2.12 -3.46
C TRP A 152 0.15 -1.08 -2.81
N MET A 153 -0.09 0.04 -3.48
CA MET A 153 -0.84 1.17 -2.94
C MET A 153 -2.14 1.42 -3.70
N ASP A 154 -3.21 0.72 -3.33
CA ASP A 154 -4.52 0.89 -3.95
C ASP A 154 -5.27 2.14 -3.42
N TYR A 155 -4.84 3.33 -3.85
CA TYR A 155 -5.52 4.58 -3.55
C TYR A 155 -6.41 5.03 -4.71
N LYS A 156 -7.70 5.13 -4.41
CA LYS A 156 -8.68 5.64 -5.36
C LYS A 156 -8.53 7.15 -5.52
N LYS A 157 -8.76 7.59 -6.75
CA LYS A 157 -8.91 9.01 -7.08
C LYS A 157 -10.09 9.60 -6.28
N PRO A 158 -9.96 10.80 -5.71
CA PRO A 158 -11.02 11.39 -4.91
C PRO A 158 -12.22 11.79 -5.76
N ASP A 159 -13.41 11.69 -5.16
CA ASP A 159 -14.66 12.08 -5.79
C ASP A 159 -14.73 13.59 -6.06
N TYR A 160 -15.55 13.96 -7.03
CA TYR A 160 -15.74 15.36 -7.38
C TYR A 160 -16.44 16.10 -6.24
N PRO A 161 -15.90 17.23 -5.75
CA PRO A 161 -16.50 17.98 -4.65
C PRO A 161 -17.84 18.59 -5.07
N HIS A 162 -18.75 18.77 -4.10
CA HIS A 162 -20.03 19.41 -4.38
C HIS A 162 -19.84 20.82 -4.95
N VAL A 163 -20.61 21.19 -5.99
CA VAL A 163 -20.45 22.44 -6.76
C VAL A 163 -20.48 23.70 -5.87
N THR A 164 -21.20 23.65 -4.75
CA THR A 164 -21.27 24.74 -3.74
C THR A 164 -19.91 25.10 -3.13
N LEU A 165 -19.00 24.12 -3.01
CA LEU A 165 -17.67 24.27 -2.42
C LEU A 165 -16.62 24.73 -3.45
N LEU A 166 -17.00 24.85 -4.72
CA LEU A 166 -16.12 25.39 -5.75
C LEU A 166 -16.03 26.92 -5.65
N PRO A 167 -14.86 27.50 -5.99
CA PRO A 167 -14.64 28.93 -5.92
C PRO A 167 -15.47 29.67 -6.99
N LYS A 168 -16.08 30.78 -6.60
CA LYS A 168 -16.92 31.63 -7.46
C LYS A 168 -16.27 32.97 -7.74
N THR A 169 -15.58 33.55 -6.76
CA THR A 169 -14.93 34.86 -6.88
C THR A 169 -13.47 34.72 -7.32
N LYS A 170 -12.88 35.80 -7.85
CA LYS A 170 -11.44 35.81 -8.21
C LYS A 170 -10.54 35.56 -6.99
N GLU A 171 -10.92 36.07 -5.82
CA GLU A 171 -10.21 35.87 -4.56
C GLU A 171 -10.27 34.39 -4.12
N GLU A 172 -11.47 33.78 -4.14
CA GLU A 172 -11.64 32.36 -3.82
C GLU A 172 -10.84 31.46 -4.77
N ARG A 173 -10.72 31.83 -6.05
CA ARG A 173 -9.92 31.08 -7.03
C ARG A 173 -8.42 31.11 -6.72
N ALA A 174 -7.89 32.26 -6.30
CA ALA A 174 -6.50 32.37 -5.89
C ALA A 174 -6.20 31.48 -4.68
N ILE A 175 -7.06 31.54 -3.66
CA ILE A 175 -6.96 30.69 -2.46
C ILE A 175 -7.06 29.21 -2.84
N TRP A 176 -8.00 28.84 -3.72
CA TRP A 176 -8.17 27.47 -4.20
C TRP A 176 -6.89 26.95 -4.85
N MET A 177 -6.31 27.70 -5.80
CA MET A 177 -5.09 27.27 -6.50
C MET A 177 -3.92 27.06 -5.55
N GLU A 178 -3.70 27.98 -4.61
CA GLU A 178 -2.62 27.86 -3.62
C GLU A 178 -2.83 26.66 -2.69
N CYS A 179 -4.05 26.47 -2.18
CA CYS A 179 -4.37 25.39 -1.24
C CYS A 179 -4.33 24.02 -1.92
N VAL A 180 -4.79 23.94 -3.18
CA VAL A 180 -4.67 22.74 -4.00
C VAL A 180 -3.20 22.38 -4.23
N GLU A 181 -2.36 23.35 -4.59
CA GLU A 181 -0.92 23.08 -4.81
C GLU A 181 -0.24 22.63 -3.52
N LYS A 182 -0.54 23.29 -2.40
CA LYS A 182 -0.02 22.91 -1.07
C LYS A 182 -0.49 21.51 -0.68
N GLY A 183 -1.78 21.22 -0.81
CA GLY A 183 -2.36 19.91 -0.54
C GLY A 183 -1.72 18.84 -1.42
N TRP A 184 -1.55 19.10 -2.71
CA TRP A 184 -0.91 18.18 -3.66
C TRP A 184 0.51 17.80 -3.23
N LYS A 185 1.34 18.77 -2.85
CA LYS A 185 2.69 18.51 -2.32
C LYS A 185 2.66 17.67 -1.04
N GLN A 186 1.73 17.96 -0.13
CA GLN A 186 1.54 17.16 1.09
C GLN A 186 1.11 15.73 0.77
N GLY A 187 0.21 15.53 -0.19
CA GLY A 187 -0.23 14.22 -0.64
C GLY A 187 0.90 13.37 -1.22
N ILE A 188 1.79 13.97 -2.02
CA ILE A 188 2.99 13.31 -2.53
C ILE A 188 3.91 12.88 -1.38
N GLU A 189 4.15 13.76 -0.42
CA GLU A 189 5.03 13.46 0.71
C GLU A 189 4.45 12.34 1.59
N GLN A 190 3.15 12.39 1.87
CA GLN A 190 2.44 11.33 2.59
C GLN A 190 2.57 9.98 1.87
N ALA A 191 2.41 9.94 0.55
CA ALA A 191 2.61 8.71 -0.22
C ALA A 191 4.04 8.16 -0.11
N ASN A 192 5.06 9.03 -0.05
CA ASN A 192 6.45 8.60 0.16
C ASN A 192 6.68 8.04 1.57
N ILE A 193 6.08 8.65 2.59
CA ILE A 193 6.15 8.14 3.97
C ILE A 193 5.49 6.76 4.07
N ILE A 194 4.29 6.60 3.50
CA ILE A 194 3.58 5.31 3.46
C ILE A 194 4.43 4.24 2.76
N LEU A 195 5.08 4.58 1.66
CA LEU A 195 6.02 3.69 0.98
C LEU A 195 7.16 3.25 1.89
N GLU A 196 7.79 4.18 2.60
CA GLU A 196 8.91 3.90 3.49
C GLU A 196 8.49 2.97 4.63
N GLU A 197 7.33 3.20 5.23
CA GLU A 197 6.73 2.34 6.25
C GLU A 197 6.44 0.93 5.70
N ASN A 198 5.89 0.83 4.49
CA ASN A 198 5.61 -0.44 3.83
C ASN A 198 6.91 -1.22 3.51
N ILE A 199 7.96 -0.53 3.07
CA ILE A 199 9.29 -1.11 2.85
C ILE A 199 9.90 -1.58 4.17
N ALA A 200 9.77 -0.81 5.24
CA ALA A 200 10.24 -1.20 6.57
C ALA A 200 9.51 -2.47 7.05
N ARG A 201 8.19 -2.53 6.86
CA ARG A 201 7.35 -3.67 7.25
C ARG A 201 7.73 -4.96 6.53
N ILE A 202 7.88 -4.93 5.20
CA ILE A 202 8.28 -6.14 4.45
C ILE A 202 9.70 -6.59 4.82
N LYS A 203 10.63 -5.64 5.03
CA LYS A 203 12.00 -5.95 5.45
C LYS A 203 12.03 -6.60 6.84
N GLU A 204 11.26 -6.08 7.78
CA GLU A 204 11.13 -6.64 9.13
C GLU A 204 10.55 -8.05 9.09
N ASP A 205 9.40 -8.23 8.43
CA ASP A 205 8.72 -9.53 8.36
C ASP A 205 9.60 -10.58 7.69
N PHE A 206 10.15 -10.28 6.51
CA PHE A 206 10.98 -11.21 5.75
C PHE A 206 12.27 -11.58 6.49
N ARG A 207 12.98 -10.58 7.05
CA ARG A 207 14.18 -10.82 7.86
C ARG A 207 13.85 -11.63 9.11
N GLY A 208 12.71 -11.38 9.75
CA GLY A 208 12.30 -12.10 10.94
C GLY A 208 11.95 -13.56 10.66
N MET A 209 11.39 -13.86 9.49
CA MET A 209 11.17 -15.24 9.02
C MET A 209 12.49 -15.96 8.70
N ILE A 210 13.45 -15.27 8.05
CA ILE A 210 14.81 -15.78 7.84
C ILE A 210 15.49 -16.07 9.19
N LEU A 211 15.34 -15.16 10.15
CA LEU A 211 15.88 -15.34 11.49
C LEU A 211 15.29 -16.57 12.16
N TYR A 212 13.98 -16.77 12.08
CA TYR A 212 13.33 -17.99 12.57
C TYR A 212 13.97 -19.25 11.97
N ARG A 213 14.14 -19.31 10.65
CA ARG A 213 14.76 -20.47 9.98
C ARG A 213 16.17 -20.75 10.47
N LYS A 214 16.98 -19.71 10.67
CA LYS A 214 18.33 -19.84 11.23
C LYS A 214 18.30 -20.34 12.67
N LEU A 215 17.43 -19.80 13.52
CA LEU A 215 17.32 -20.21 14.92
C LEU A 215 16.76 -21.63 15.07
N LEU A 216 15.88 -22.05 14.17
CA LEU A 216 15.35 -23.41 14.10
C LEU A 216 16.47 -24.43 13.80
N ALA A 217 17.35 -24.13 12.83
CA ALA A 217 18.52 -24.98 12.54
C ALA A 217 19.51 -25.06 13.73
N MET A 218 19.63 -23.98 14.50
CA MET A 218 20.43 -23.93 15.74
C MET A 218 19.71 -24.50 16.97
N ASN A 219 18.50 -25.04 16.82
CA ASN A 219 17.68 -25.58 17.91
C ASN A 219 17.39 -24.57 19.04
N MET A 220 17.38 -23.27 18.70
CA MET A 220 17.05 -22.18 19.63
C MET A 220 15.55 -21.84 19.62
N VAL A 221 14.80 -22.36 18.65
CA VAL A 221 13.34 -22.20 18.53
C VAL A 221 12.74 -23.55 18.14
N SER A 222 11.59 -23.90 18.70
CA SER A 222 10.88 -25.11 18.34
C SER A 222 10.16 -24.99 16.98
N PRO A 223 10.06 -26.09 16.20
CA PRO A 223 9.16 -26.14 15.06
C PRO A 223 7.69 -26.14 15.50
N PRO A 224 6.75 -25.68 14.67
CA PRO A 224 5.33 -25.88 14.94
C PRO A 224 5.01 -27.38 14.86
N TYR A 225 4.17 -27.88 15.75
CA TYR A 225 3.63 -29.24 15.65
C TYR A 225 2.21 -29.18 15.13
N VAL A 226 1.93 -29.96 14.08
CA VAL A 226 0.60 -30.07 13.48
C VAL A 226 0.04 -31.45 13.72
N SER A 227 -1.15 -31.52 14.31
CA SER A 227 -1.97 -32.73 14.33
C SER A 227 -2.81 -32.80 13.06
N HIS A 228 -2.85 -33.97 12.46
CA HIS A 228 -3.79 -34.33 11.40
C HIS A 228 -4.85 -35.25 11.99
N THR A 229 -6.12 -34.96 11.71
CA THR A 229 -7.25 -35.82 12.06
C THR A 229 -8.00 -36.13 10.77
N ASP A 230 -7.96 -37.40 10.35
CA ASP A 230 -8.71 -37.86 9.18
C ASP A 230 -10.13 -38.24 9.63
N LEU A 231 -11.12 -37.59 9.02
CA LEU A 231 -12.55 -37.79 9.33
C LEU A 231 -13.23 -38.73 8.31
N GLY A 232 -12.56 -39.05 7.20
CA GLY A 232 -13.04 -40.00 6.20
C GLY A 232 -14.12 -39.38 5.31
N ILE A 233 -15.36 -39.84 5.44
CA ILE A 233 -16.51 -39.29 4.72
C ILE A 233 -17.38 -38.56 5.74
N THR A 234 -17.52 -37.26 5.59
CA THR A 234 -18.37 -36.41 6.42
C THR A 234 -19.42 -35.74 5.53
N GLY A 235 -20.54 -35.30 6.10
CA GLY A 235 -21.61 -34.68 5.34
C GLY A 235 -22.99 -34.91 5.93
N ASP A 236 -23.98 -34.35 5.26
CA ASP A 236 -25.41 -34.53 5.53
C ASP A 236 -26.16 -34.89 4.24
N GLY A 237 -27.48 -34.64 4.19
CA GLY A 237 -28.30 -34.93 3.01
C GLY A 237 -28.09 -33.97 1.83
N GLU A 238 -27.43 -32.83 2.03
CA GLU A 238 -27.23 -31.77 1.04
C GLU A 238 -25.76 -31.65 0.60
N GLU A 239 -24.79 -31.93 1.49
CA GLU A 239 -23.35 -31.84 1.20
C GLU A 239 -22.58 -33.06 1.70
N ILE A 240 -21.62 -33.55 0.90
CA ILE A 240 -20.72 -34.65 1.26
C ILE A 240 -19.26 -34.23 1.01
N HIS A 241 -18.42 -34.45 2.01
CA HIS A 241 -16.97 -34.34 1.91
C HIS A 241 -16.35 -35.75 1.90
N ILE A 242 -15.50 -36.00 0.91
CA ILE A 242 -14.79 -37.27 0.74
C ILE A 242 -13.31 -37.02 1.03
N ASP A 243 -12.69 -37.88 1.82
CA ASP A 243 -11.31 -37.70 2.33
C ASP A 243 -11.18 -36.39 3.15
N ASP A 244 -12.15 -36.16 4.04
CA ASP A 244 -12.17 -34.99 4.92
C ASP A 244 -11.08 -35.08 5.98
N ARG A 245 -10.31 -34.00 6.15
CA ARG A 245 -9.14 -33.92 7.04
C ARG A 245 -9.07 -32.57 7.73
N VAL A 246 -8.81 -32.62 9.03
CA VAL A 246 -8.64 -31.43 9.86
C VAL A 246 -7.18 -31.32 10.31
N LEU A 247 -6.54 -30.21 9.97
CA LEU A 247 -5.19 -29.88 10.43
C LEU A 247 -5.27 -28.81 11.52
N ARG A 248 -4.52 -29.00 12.61
CA ARG A 248 -4.43 -28.03 13.72
C ARG A 248 -3.00 -27.91 14.20
N ILE A 249 -2.52 -26.67 14.40
CA ILE A 249 -1.27 -26.42 15.11
C ILE A 249 -1.53 -26.67 16.59
N THR A 250 -0.96 -27.73 17.16
CA THR A 250 -1.11 -28.06 18.59
C THR A 250 0.00 -27.46 19.44
N ALA A 251 1.19 -27.25 18.86
CA ALA A 251 2.29 -26.54 19.50
C ALA A 251 2.80 -25.40 18.60
N LEU A 252 2.79 -24.19 19.14
CA LEU A 252 3.32 -23.02 18.46
C LEU A 252 4.84 -22.92 18.63
N PRO A 253 5.55 -22.35 17.65
CA PRO A 253 6.97 -22.06 17.79
C PRO A 253 7.26 -21.18 19.02
N ALA A 254 8.22 -21.62 19.82
CA ALA A 254 8.66 -20.97 21.04
C ALA A 254 10.18 -20.97 21.15
N LEU A 255 10.74 -19.90 21.75
CA LEU A 255 12.17 -19.80 22.01
C LEU A 255 12.56 -20.81 23.11
N ASN A 256 13.58 -21.61 22.83
CA ASN A 256 14.13 -22.56 23.79
C ASN A 256 15.12 -21.83 24.71
N THR A 257 14.82 -21.77 26.01
CA THR A 257 15.69 -21.15 27.01
C THR A 257 16.80 -22.09 27.51
N ASN A 258 16.74 -23.39 27.21
CA ASN A 258 17.76 -24.35 27.57
C ASN A 258 18.94 -24.32 26.59
N SER A 259 19.99 -23.58 26.95
CA SER A 259 21.17 -23.40 26.09
C SER A 259 21.95 -24.69 25.80
N LYS A 260 21.78 -25.75 26.59
CA LYS A 260 22.46 -27.04 26.37
C LYS A 260 21.96 -27.78 25.14
N GLU A 261 20.72 -27.49 24.72
CA GLU A 261 20.11 -28.07 23.53
C GLU A 261 20.45 -27.29 22.26
N TRP A 262 21.00 -26.09 22.41
CA TRP A 262 21.37 -25.25 21.28
C TRP A 262 22.55 -25.86 20.53
N ARG A 263 22.52 -25.71 19.22
CA ARG A 263 23.56 -26.19 18.33
C ARG A 263 24.34 -25.01 17.75
N ALA A 264 25.66 -25.17 17.68
CA ALA A 264 26.49 -24.20 16.98
C ALA A 264 26.16 -24.21 15.48
N ALA A 265 26.22 -23.02 14.86
CA ALA A 265 25.89 -22.82 13.44
C ALA A 265 26.78 -23.59 12.43
N VAL A 266 27.75 -24.37 12.90
CA VAL A 266 28.75 -25.08 12.07
C VAL A 266 28.41 -26.57 11.91
N ALA A 267 27.49 -27.11 12.70
CA ALA A 267 27.51 -28.56 12.97
C ALA A 267 26.57 -29.45 12.13
N LYS A 268 25.64 -28.94 11.32
CA LYS A 268 24.70 -29.83 10.59
C LYS A 268 24.03 -29.30 9.32
N ASP A 269 23.87 -27.98 9.18
CA ASP A 269 23.09 -27.36 8.09
C ASP A 269 23.82 -26.17 7.49
N GLU A 270 25.10 -26.33 7.14
CA GLU A 270 25.92 -25.25 6.59
C GLU A 270 25.31 -24.67 5.30
N ASP A 271 24.91 -25.54 4.36
CA ASP A 271 24.29 -25.14 3.10
C ASP A 271 22.98 -24.34 3.29
N ALA A 272 22.09 -24.79 4.19
CA ALA A 272 20.84 -24.09 4.44
C ALA A 272 21.08 -22.75 5.16
N LEU A 273 22.00 -22.71 6.13
CA LEU A 273 22.40 -21.48 6.80
C LEU A 273 23.05 -20.50 5.83
N GLU A 274 23.84 -20.97 4.87
CA GLU A 274 24.39 -20.16 3.79
C GLU A 274 23.32 -19.60 2.88
N GLN A 275 22.34 -20.41 2.47
CA GLN A 275 21.20 -19.95 1.70
C GLN A 275 20.47 -18.81 2.41
N PHE A 276 20.15 -18.96 3.71
CA PHE A 276 19.49 -17.92 4.50
C PHE A 276 20.37 -16.68 4.70
N ARG A 277 21.68 -16.84 4.85
CA ARG A 277 22.63 -15.71 4.91
C ARG A 277 22.66 -14.95 3.58
N ASN A 278 22.60 -15.65 2.45
CA ASN A 278 22.57 -15.04 1.12
C ASN A 278 21.26 -14.28 0.90
N MET A 279 20.11 -14.85 1.26
CA MET A 279 18.83 -14.12 1.26
C MET A 279 18.89 -12.85 2.13
N GLU A 280 19.44 -12.95 3.35
CA GLU A 280 19.59 -11.79 4.24
C GLU A 280 20.50 -10.70 3.64
N LYS A 281 21.57 -11.09 2.94
CA LYS A 281 22.45 -10.17 2.21
C LYS A 281 21.72 -9.47 1.06
N LEU A 282 20.95 -10.21 0.26
CA LEU A 282 20.17 -9.64 -0.85
C LEU A 282 19.19 -8.58 -0.34
N VAL A 283 18.48 -8.86 0.75
CA VAL A 283 17.52 -7.92 1.38
C VAL A 283 18.23 -6.68 1.94
N LYS A 284 19.42 -6.84 2.53
CA LYS A 284 20.23 -5.70 3.02
C LYS A 284 20.79 -4.86 1.88
N ALA A 285 21.21 -5.49 0.79
CA ALA A 285 21.72 -4.82 -0.41
C ALA A 285 20.60 -4.15 -1.21
N ALA A 286 19.37 -4.65 -1.11
CA ALA A 286 18.18 -4.11 -1.77
C ALA A 286 17.89 -2.67 -1.29
N LYS A 287 18.28 -1.71 -2.12
CA LYS A 287 17.87 -0.31 -2.01
C LYS A 287 16.73 -0.08 -2.99
N ILE A 288 15.50 -0.13 -2.50
CA ILE A 288 14.33 0.32 -3.26
C ILE A 288 14.42 1.85 -3.30
N LYS A 289 15.08 2.39 -4.33
CA LYS A 289 15.16 3.83 -4.58
C LYS A 289 14.09 4.20 -5.59
N ILE A 290 12.92 4.61 -5.14
CA ILE A 290 11.92 5.21 -6.02
C ILE A 290 12.27 6.69 -6.18
N THR A 291 13.23 6.98 -7.06
CA THR A 291 13.65 8.36 -7.33
C THR A 291 12.51 9.12 -8.00
N SER A 292 11.91 10.08 -7.30
CA SER A 292 11.15 11.16 -7.92
C SER A 292 12.16 12.10 -8.59
N LYS A 293 12.52 11.83 -9.84
CA LYS A 293 13.37 12.73 -10.63
C LYS A 293 12.65 14.04 -11.03
N ALA A 294 11.78 14.57 -10.17
CA ALA A 294 10.97 15.77 -10.37
C ALA A 294 11.11 16.83 -9.25
N TRP A 295 11.88 16.58 -8.18
CA TRP A 295 12.26 17.67 -7.26
C TRP A 295 13.56 17.35 -6.53
N GLN A 296 14.69 17.68 -7.17
CA GLN A 296 15.97 17.85 -6.48
C GLN A 296 16.37 19.32 -6.65
N PRO A 297 16.69 20.07 -5.58
CA PRO A 297 17.68 21.13 -5.73
C PRO A 297 19.02 20.44 -6.01
N ILE A 298 19.54 20.63 -7.22
CA ILE A 298 20.90 20.27 -7.58
C ILE A 298 21.81 21.18 -6.76
N ILE A 299 22.53 20.64 -5.78
CA ILE A 299 23.70 21.31 -5.23
C ILE A 299 24.90 20.69 -5.94
N THR A 300 25.38 21.39 -6.96
CA THR A 300 26.72 21.13 -7.51
C THR A 300 27.76 21.49 -6.45
N PRO A 301 28.81 20.69 -6.23
CA PRO A 301 29.96 21.16 -5.47
C PRO A 301 30.58 22.34 -6.22
N ILE A 302 30.78 23.44 -5.49
CA ILE A 302 31.49 24.61 -5.96
C ILE A 302 32.98 24.26 -5.88
N SER A 303 33.65 24.31 -7.04
CA SER A 303 35.12 24.32 -7.28
C SER A 303 35.97 23.25 -6.60
#